data_AF-A0A3B4X3I0-F1
#
_entry.id   AF-A0A3B4X3I0-F1
#
_cell.length_a   1.000
_cell.length_b   1.000
_cell.length_c   1.000
_cell.angle_alpha   90.00
_cell.angle_beta   90.00
_cell.angle_gamma   90.00
#
_symmetry.space_group_name_H-M   'P 1'
#
loop_
_entity.id
_entity.type
_entity.pdbx_description
1 polymer ?
#
loop_
_entity_poly.entity_id
_entity_poly.type
_entity_poly.pdbx_seq_one_letter_code
_entity_poly.pdbx_strand_id
1 'polypeptide(L)'
;MPRFTVHIRDEWLAVPCRDTTNPIRWLGQEALKRYIKNKPDNGGITAVKDTRFVVRRCQGLGLLDADDTIEDVLEDNDFVEIAIEGDTMSPDFIPCEPGVSHLYPQTCYLSLDGSSLTSTDLVNLGRGLYKIKLTPEAEKKVVQSRDLLDTIVKENKG
;
A
#
# COMPACT_ATOMS: atom_id res chain seq x y z
N MET A 1 -5.87 30.39 -0.57
CA MET A 1 -4.52 29.88 -0.26
C MET A 1 -4.56 28.39 -0.49
N PRO A 2 -3.85 27.90 -1.52
CA PRO A 2 -3.86 26.49 -1.86
C PRO A 2 -3.50 25.61 -0.66
N ARG A 3 -4.11 24.43 -0.58
CA ARG A 3 -3.81 23.43 0.43
C ARG A 3 -3.75 22.06 -0.21
N PHE A 4 -2.88 21.21 0.29
CA PHE A 4 -2.72 19.84 -0.20
C PHE A 4 -2.84 18.87 0.97
N THR A 5 -3.44 17.71 0.71
CA THR A 5 -3.60 16.65 1.72
C THR A 5 -2.55 15.59 1.46
N VAL A 6 -1.59 15.49 2.37
CA VAL A 6 -0.40 14.66 2.19
C VAL A 6 -0.46 13.45 3.11
N HIS A 7 -0.46 12.26 2.52
CA HIS A 7 -0.34 10.99 3.22
C HIS A 7 1.12 10.70 3.55
N ILE A 8 1.41 10.41 4.82
CA ILE A 8 2.69 9.89 5.28
C ILE A 8 2.41 8.74 6.23
N ARG A 9 2.77 7.52 5.82
CA ARG A 9 2.56 6.26 6.57
C ARG A 9 1.11 6.03 6.99
N ASP A 10 0.75 6.44 8.21
CA ASP A 10 -0.54 6.23 8.87
C ASP A 10 -1.30 7.53 9.10
N GLU A 11 -0.82 8.66 8.57
CA GLU A 11 -1.36 9.99 8.82
C GLU A 11 -1.66 10.77 7.54
N TRP A 12 -2.69 11.62 7.63
CA TRP A 12 -3.04 12.60 6.62
C TRP A 12 -2.81 14.02 7.15
N LEU A 13 -1.94 14.76 6.47
CA LEU A 13 -1.50 16.09 6.88
C LEU A 13 -2.01 17.13 5.90
N ALA A 14 -2.76 18.12 6.39
CA ALA A 14 -3.08 19.30 5.61
C ALA A 14 -1.86 20.24 5.55
N VAL A 15 -1.33 20.45 4.34
CA VAL A 15 -0.18 21.33 4.10
C VAL A 15 -0.65 22.59 3.36
N PRO A 16 -0.76 23.73 4.06
CA PRO A 16 -1.06 25.00 3.41
C PRO A 16 0.15 25.45 2.57
N CYS A 17 -0.11 25.86 1.33
CA CYS A 17 0.88 26.39 0.41
C CYS A 17 0.50 27.82 0.03
N ARG A 18 1.40 28.77 0.31
CA ARG A 18 1.18 30.19 -0.05
C ARG A 18 1.64 30.53 -1.45
N ASP A 19 2.61 29.78 -1.94
CA ASP A 19 3.33 30.04 -3.16
C ASP A 19 3.50 28.72 -3.91
N THR A 20 2.69 28.54 -4.95
CA THR A 20 2.62 27.32 -5.76
C THR A 20 3.76 27.21 -6.77
N THR A 21 4.61 28.23 -6.88
CA THR A 21 5.87 28.15 -7.65
C THR A 21 6.94 27.32 -6.93
N ASN A 22 6.71 26.98 -5.65
CA ASN A 22 7.59 26.07 -4.92
C ASN A 22 7.59 24.67 -5.56
N PRO A 23 8.73 23.97 -5.54
CA PRO A 23 8.84 22.64 -6.13
C PRO A 23 8.15 21.57 -5.28
N ILE A 24 7.82 20.42 -5.87
CA ILE A 24 7.24 19.27 -5.15
C ILE A 24 8.12 18.81 -3.98
N ARG A 25 9.44 18.90 -4.11
CA ARG A 25 10.37 18.64 -2.99
C ARG A 25 10.05 19.49 -1.76
N TRP A 26 9.68 20.76 -1.93
CA TRP A 26 9.31 21.64 -0.84
C TRP A 26 8.05 21.15 -0.13
N LEU A 27 7.03 20.74 -0.89
CA LEU A 27 5.79 20.20 -0.33
C LEU A 27 6.09 18.96 0.54
N GLY A 28 6.95 18.07 0.04
CA GLY A 28 7.36 16.89 0.78
C GLY A 28 8.09 17.20 2.09
N GLN A 29 9.03 18.14 2.06
CA GLN A 29 9.76 18.57 3.25
C GLN A 29 8.84 19.24 4.28
N GLU A 30 7.90 20.07 3.84
CA GLU A 30 6.93 20.73 4.72
C GLU A 30 5.96 19.75 5.36
N ALA A 31 5.55 18.71 4.65
CA ALA A 31 4.75 17.63 5.20
C ALA A 31 5.54 16.82 6.24
N LEU A 32 6.79 16.44 5.94
CA LEU A 32 7.66 15.71 6.87
C LEU A 32 7.93 16.50 8.17
N LYS A 33 8.16 17.81 8.08
CA LYS A 33 8.31 18.67 9.28
C LYS A 33 7.08 18.60 10.19
N ARG A 34 5.88 18.62 9.60
CA ARG A 34 4.62 18.52 10.35
C ARG A 34 4.42 17.13 10.95
N TYR A 35 4.72 16.08 10.19
CA TYR A 35 4.66 14.70 10.66
C TYR A 35 5.54 14.48 11.89
N ILE A 36 6.83 14.81 11.78
CA ILE A 36 7.81 14.67 12.86
C ILE A 36 7.36 15.42 14.12
N LYS A 37 6.91 16.67 13.95
CA LYS A 37 6.48 17.51 15.07
C LYS A 37 5.30 16.93 15.86
N ASN A 38 4.44 16.16 15.21
CA ASN A 38 3.18 15.67 15.79
C ASN A 38 3.24 14.21 16.27
N LYS A 39 4.35 13.49 16.04
CA LYS A 39 4.51 12.09 16.46
C LYS A 39 5.41 11.96 17.69
N PRO A 40 5.12 11.03 18.61
CA PRO A 40 6.08 10.61 19.61
C PRO A 40 7.32 10.02 18.92
N ASP A 41 8.52 10.32 19.43
CA ASP A 41 9.80 9.91 18.85
C ASP A 41 10.02 10.33 17.38
N ASN A 42 9.49 11.50 17.00
CA ASN A 42 9.60 12.05 15.64
C ASN A 42 9.05 11.12 14.55
N GLY A 43 8.24 10.12 14.92
CA GLY A 43 7.79 9.06 14.04
C GLY A 43 8.96 8.24 13.47
N GLY A 44 10.06 8.06 14.19
CA GLY A 44 11.22 7.28 13.74
C GLY A 44 12.03 7.95 12.61
N ILE A 45 11.84 9.25 12.38
CA ILE A 45 12.60 10.03 11.39
C ILE A 45 13.57 10.95 12.13
N THR A 46 14.87 10.76 11.91
CA THR A 46 15.92 11.52 12.61
C THR A 46 15.99 12.98 12.16
N ALA A 47 15.94 13.22 10.85
CA ALA A 47 16.01 14.57 10.28
C ALA A 47 15.40 14.63 8.88
N VAL A 48 14.61 15.68 8.61
CA VAL A 48 13.98 15.92 7.30
C VAL A 48 15.01 15.98 6.16
N LYS A 49 16.18 16.58 6.41
CA LYS A 49 17.24 16.76 5.39
C LYS A 49 17.85 15.44 4.92
N ASP A 50 17.91 14.45 5.80
CA ASP A 50 18.51 13.15 5.53
C ASP A 50 17.47 12.13 5.04
N THR A 51 16.18 12.51 5.10
CA THR A 51 15.07 11.66 4.66
C THR A 51 14.93 11.75 3.16
N ARG A 52 15.16 10.63 2.48
CA ARG A 52 14.88 10.47 1.05
C ARG A 52 13.45 10.00 0.87
N PHE A 53 12.75 10.59 -0.08
CA PHE A 53 11.36 10.27 -0.35
C PHE A 53 11.00 10.54 -1.81
N VAL A 54 9.89 9.97 -2.25
CA VAL A 54 9.22 10.33 -3.51
C VAL A 54 7.77 10.72 -3.24
N VAL A 55 7.21 11.54 -4.12
CA VAL A 55 5.82 12.02 -4.01
C VAL A 55 5.00 11.45 -5.16
N ARG A 56 3.80 10.94 -4.87
CA ARG A 56 2.87 10.43 -5.87
C ARG A 56 1.49 11.02 -5.68
N ARG A 57 0.73 11.21 -6.76
CA ARG A 57 -0.71 11.49 -6.67
C ARG A 57 -1.44 10.26 -6.15
N CYS A 58 -2.38 10.45 -5.22
CA CYS A 58 -3.25 9.36 -4.80
C CYS A 58 -4.17 8.95 -5.95
N GLN A 59 -4.66 9.91 -6.74
CA GLN A 59 -5.41 9.60 -7.96
C GLN A 59 -4.45 9.28 -9.11
N GLY A 60 -4.62 8.12 -9.74
CA GLY A 60 -3.85 7.72 -10.92
C GLY A 60 -2.39 7.33 -10.66
N LEU A 61 -1.92 7.39 -9.41
CA LEU A 61 -0.58 6.93 -8.98
C LEU A 61 0.61 7.59 -9.69
N GLY A 62 0.38 8.75 -10.32
CA GLY A 62 1.42 9.48 -11.04
C GLY A 62 2.54 9.90 -10.10
N LEU A 63 3.77 9.47 -10.39
CA LEU A 63 4.98 9.95 -9.74
C LEU A 63 5.21 11.41 -10.14
N LEU A 64 5.46 12.26 -9.15
CA LEU A 64 5.75 13.67 -9.35
C LEU A 64 7.26 13.89 -9.30
N ASP A 65 7.81 14.61 -10.28
CA ASP A 65 9.22 14.99 -10.23
C ASP A 65 9.44 15.95 -9.06
N ALA A 66 10.59 15.83 -8.40
CA ALA A 66 10.90 16.63 -7.23
C ALA A 66 11.10 18.12 -7.58
N ASP A 67 11.47 18.42 -8.82
CA ASP A 67 11.83 19.75 -9.29
C ASP A 67 10.70 20.43 -10.09
N ASP A 68 9.61 19.71 -10.39
CA ASP A 68 8.37 20.29 -10.93
C ASP A 68 7.74 21.25 -9.91
N THR A 69 7.14 22.34 -10.40
CA THR A 69 6.41 23.27 -9.54
C THR A 69 5.06 22.71 -9.14
N ILE A 70 4.56 23.09 -7.95
CA ILE A 70 3.28 22.61 -7.46
C ILE A 70 2.12 23.01 -8.41
N GLU A 71 2.13 24.22 -8.96
CA GLU A 71 1.08 24.68 -9.88
C GLU A 71 1.05 23.96 -11.22
N ASP A 72 2.17 23.41 -11.67
CA ASP A 72 2.23 22.68 -12.94
C ASP A 72 1.65 21.26 -12.82
N VAL A 73 1.68 20.65 -11.62
CA VAL A 73 1.37 19.22 -11.45
C VAL A 73 0.27 18.90 -10.43
N LEU A 74 -0.18 19.86 -9.62
CA LEU A 74 -1.22 19.66 -8.59
C LEU A 74 -2.28 20.75 -8.60
N GLU A 75 -3.52 20.35 -8.30
CA GLU A 75 -4.66 21.25 -8.12
C GLU A 75 -4.95 21.53 -6.63
N ASP A 76 -5.64 22.63 -6.32
CA ASP A 76 -6.02 22.95 -4.93
C ASP A 76 -6.89 21.84 -4.32
N ASN A 77 -6.52 21.39 -3.12
CA ASN A 77 -7.11 20.25 -2.39
C ASN A 77 -6.76 18.86 -2.96
N ASP A 78 -5.75 18.74 -3.81
CA ASP A 78 -5.24 17.44 -4.24
C ASP A 78 -4.70 16.60 -3.09
N PHE A 79 -4.78 15.27 -3.28
CA PHE A 79 -4.28 14.26 -2.38
C PHE A 79 -3.01 13.63 -2.96
N VAL A 80 -1.94 13.63 -2.17
CA VAL A 80 -0.65 13.06 -2.54
C VAL A 80 -0.10 12.18 -1.42
N GLU A 81 0.76 11.24 -1.77
CA GLU A 81 1.45 10.35 -0.84
C GLU A 81 2.95 10.57 -0.89
N ILE A 82 3.58 10.57 0.27
CA ILE A 82 5.04 10.54 0.42
C ILE A 82 5.46 9.11 0.79
N ALA A 83 6.26 8.52 -0.09
CA ALA A 83 6.93 7.26 0.16
C ALA A 83 8.38 7.53 0.61
N ILE A 84 8.70 7.19 1.86
CA ILE A 84 10.05 7.36 2.41
C ILE A 84 10.90 6.14 2.04
N GLU A 85 12.14 6.38 1.62
CA GLU A 85 13.08 5.30 1.30
C GLU A 85 13.39 4.47 2.56
N GLY A 86 13.17 3.15 2.47
CA GLY A 86 13.34 2.21 3.58
C GLY A 86 12.06 1.87 4.34
N ASP A 87 10.97 2.61 4.13
CA ASP A 87 9.66 2.22 4.64
C ASP A 87 9.00 1.17 3.75
N THR A 88 8.26 0.24 4.38
CA THR A 88 7.29 -0.57 3.64
C THR A 88 6.05 0.29 3.40
N MET A 89 5.66 0.47 2.14
CA MET A 89 4.47 1.26 1.77
C MET A 89 3.24 0.77 2.54
N SER A 90 2.40 1.70 3.00
CA SER A 90 1.19 1.36 3.73
C SER A 90 0.26 0.51 2.85
N PRO A 91 -0.23 -0.65 3.34
CA PRO A 91 -1.23 -1.44 2.61
C PRO A 91 -2.60 -0.76 2.57
N ASP A 92 -2.82 0.30 3.36
CA ASP A 92 -4.10 1.02 3.47
C ASP A 92 -4.34 2.04 2.34
N PHE A 93 -3.48 2.04 1.32
CA PHE A 93 -3.83 2.68 0.06
C PHE A 93 -5.02 1.92 -0.54
N ILE A 94 -6.24 2.41 -0.30
CA ILE A 94 -7.42 2.00 -1.05
C ILE A 94 -7.25 2.60 -2.44
N PRO A 95 -6.84 1.82 -3.45
CA PRO A 95 -6.88 2.30 -4.80
C PRO A 95 -8.38 2.37 -5.12
N CYS A 96 -8.90 3.53 -5.51
CA CYS A 96 -9.82 3.44 -6.63
C CYS A 96 -8.96 2.88 -7.77
N GLU A 97 -9.01 1.55 -7.95
CA GLU A 97 -8.20 0.79 -8.91
C GLU A 97 -8.16 1.50 -10.27
N PRO A 98 -6.96 1.60 -10.87
CA PRO A 98 -6.56 0.49 -11.74
C PRO A 98 -5.07 0.13 -11.65
N GLY A 99 -4.78 -1.16 -11.50
CA GLY A 99 -3.53 -1.77 -11.97
C GLY A 99 -2.30 -1.60 -11.08
N VAL A 100 -2.09 -2.61 -10.23
CA VAL A 100 -0.80 -3.17 -9.76
C VAL A 100 0.47 -2.44 -10.27
N SER A 101 0.97 -1.46 -9.51
CA SER A 101 2.28 -0.85 -9.81
C SER A 101 3.41 -1.72 -9.24
N HIS A 102 4.01 -2.51 -10.12
CA HIS A 102 5.17 -3.37 -9.87
C HIS A 102 6.46 -2.56 -9.70
N LEU A 103 6.94 -2.41 -8.45
CA LEU A 103 8.33 -1.95 -8.18
C LEU A 103 9.10 -2.84 -7.20
N TYR A 104 8.60 -4.04 -6.87
CA TYR A 104 9.40 -5.10 -6.26
C TYR A 104 9.11 -6.45 -6.93
N PRO A 105 10.13 -7.31 -7.14
CA PRO A 105 9.92 -8.60 -7.78
C PRO A 105 9.20 -9.54 -6.80
N GLN A 106 8.19 -10.22 -7.33
CA GLN A 106 7.56 -11.45 -6.84
C GLN A 106 6.50 -11.28 -5.75
N THR A 107 5.23 -11.30 -6.17
CA THR A 107 4.15 -11.85 -5.34
C THR A 107 4.52 -13.30 -5.00
N CYS A 108 5.21 -13.50 -3.89
CA CYS A 108 5.48 -14.84 -3.39
C CYS A 108 4.14 -15.51 -3.13
N TYR A 109 3.91 -16.65 -3.79
CA TYR A 109 2.73 -17.45 -3.55
C TYR A 109 2.98 -18.33 -2.34
N LEU A 110 2.08 -18.29 -1.36
CA LEU A 110 2.02 -19.30 -0.32
C LEU A 110 1.16 -20.47 -0.82
N SER A 111 1.77 -21.64 -0.97
CA SER A 111 1.08 -22.88 -1.34
C SER A 111 0.42 -23.50 -0.11
N LEU A 112 -0.89 -23.65 -0.12
CA LEU A 112 -1.64 -24.32 0.94
C LEU A 112 -1.86 -25.78 0.58
N ASP A 113 -1.42 -26.67 1.46
CA ASP A 113 -1.52 -28.13 1.35
C ASP A 113 -2.52 -28.75 2.36
N GLY A 114 -3.02 -27.94 3.29
CA GLY A 114 -3.93 -28.34 4.36
C GLY A 114 -3.25 -28.76 5.66
N SER A 115 -1.92 -28.69 5.77
CA SER A 115 -1.18 -29.14 6.97
C SER A 115 0.04 -28.31 7.38
N SER A 116 0.58 -27.48 6.48
CA SER A 116 1.90 -26.84 6.69
C SER A 116 1.84 -25.34 6.99
N LEU A 117 0.64 -24.76 7.16
CA LEU A 117 0.46 -23.32 7.40
C LEU A 117 0.89 -22.93 8.82
N THR A 118 1.83 -22.00 8.96
CA THR A 118 2.29 -21.52 10.27
C THR A 118 1.56 -20.23 10.70
N SER A 119 1.63 -19.89 11.99
CA SER A 119 1.13 -18.62 12.50
C SER A 119 1.85 -17.41 11.90
N THR A 120 3.14 -17.53 11.61
CA THR A 120 3.92 -16.49 10.92
C THR A 120 3.40 -16.25 9.51
N ASP A 121 3.10 -17.32 8.77
CA ASP A 121 2.55 -17.22 7.42
C ASP A 121 1.16 -16.55 7.42
N LEU A 122 0.32 -16.86 8.42
CA LEU A 122 -0.98 -16.22 8.61
C LEU A 122 -0.87 -14.72 8.88
N VAL A 123 0.06 -14.30 9.74
CA VAL A 123 0.32 -12.88 10.01
C VAL A 123 0.78 -12.17 8.73
N ASN A 124 1.66 -12.80 7.96
CA ASN A 124 2.16 -12.23 6.70
C ASN A 124 1.08 -12.17 5.60
N LEU A 125 0.17 -13.15 5.54
CA LEU A 125 -1.03 -13.10 4.70
C LEU A 125 -1.93 -11.93 5.07
N GLY A 126 -2.18 -11.72 6.37
CA GLY A 126 -2.96 -10.57 6.85
C GLY A 126 -2.36 -9.21 6.53
N ARG A 127 -1.03 -9.16 6.33
CA ARG A 127 -0.29 -7.96 5.90
C ARG A 127 -0.20 -7.78 4.38
N GLY A 128 -0.80 -8.67 3.59
CA GLY A 128 -0.80 -8.60 2.13
C GLY A 128 0.51 -9.02 1.45
N LEU A 129 1.41 -9.71 2.16
CA LEU A 129 2.74 -10.08 1.65
C LEU A 129 2.75 -11.29 0.71
N TYR A 130 1.66 -12.08 0.69
CA TYR A 130 1.54 -13.29 -0.12
C TYR A 130 0.22 -13.36 -0.89
N LYS A 131 0.26 -14.01 -2.05
CA LYS A 131 -0.95 -14.53 -2.72
C LYS A 131 -1.13 -16.00 -2.35
N ILE A 132 -2.38 -16.45 -2.26
CA ILE A 132 -2.70 -17.83 -1.93
C ILE A 132 -2.78 -18.66 -3.21
N LYS A 133 -2.22 -19.87 -3.17
CA LYS A 133 -2.52 -20.94 -4.15
C LYS A 133 -2.65 -22.28 -3.42
N LEU A 134 -3.40 -23.21 -3.99
CA LEU A 134 -3.46 -24.58 -3.47
C LEU A 134 -2.30 -25.40 -4.06
N THR A 135 -1.83 -26.41 -3.32
CA THR A 135 -1.05 -27.48 -3.94
C THR A 135 -1.94 -28.37 -4.81
N PRO A 136 -1.41 -28.98 -5.88
CA PRO A 136 -2.19 -29.90 -6.73
C PRO A 136 -2.83 -31.05 -5.93
N GLU A 137 -2.15 -31.52 -4.89
CA GLU A 137 -2.64 -32.58 -4.02
C GLU A 137 -3.85 -32.13 -3.19
N ALA A 138 -3.81 -30.89 -2.66
CA ALA A 138 -4.93 -30.31 -1.92
C ALA A 138 -6.14 -30.09 -2.84
N GLU A 139 -5.91 -29.59 -4.06
CA GLU A 139 -6.97 -29.40 -5.05
C GLU A 139 -7.67 -30.72 -5.39
N LYS A 140 -6.89 -31.79 -5.64
CA LYS A 140 -7.43 -33.13 -5.91
C LYS A 140 -8.26 -33.67 -4.74
N LYS A 141 -7.82 -33.47 -3.49
CA LYS A 141 -8.55 -33.90 -2.29
C LYS A 141 -9.89 -33.16 -2.11
N VAL A 142 -9.93 -31.88 -2.44
CA VAL A 142 -11.16 -31.07 -2.38
C VAL A 142 -12.17 -31.58 -3.40
N VAL A 143 -11.73 -31.82 -4.64
CA VAL A 143 -12.59 -32.37 -5.71
C VAL A 143 -13.15 -33.74 -5.31
N GLN A 144 -12.29 -34.67 -4.87
CA GLN A 144 -12.73 -36.01 -4.46
C GLN A 144 -13.72 -35.97 -3.30
N SER A 145 -13.50 -35.10 -2.31
CA SER A 145 -14.44 -34.91 -1.20
C SER A 145 -15.81 -34.44 -1.68
N ARG A 146 -15.84 -33.54 -2.68
CA ARG A 146 -17.09 -33.03 -3.25
C ARG A 146 -17.84 -34.11 -4.03
N ASP A 147 -17.14 -34.90 -4.84
CA ASP A 147 -17.74 -35.98 -5.63
C ASP A 147 -18.38 -37.06 -4.74
N LEU A 148 -17.72 -37.39 -3.63
CA LEU A 148 -18.27 -38.32 -2.63
C LEU A 148 -19.57 -37.79 -2.01
N LEU A 149 -19.60 -36.52 -1.61
CA LEU A 149 -20.80 -35.88 -1.07
C LEU A 149 -21.94 -35.87 -2.09
N ASP A 150 -21.65 -35.52 -3.35
CA ASP A 150 -22.65 -35.48 -4.41
C ASP A 150 -23.21 -36.88 -4.71
N THR A 151 -22.40 -37.93 -4.58
CA THR A 151 -22.85 -39.33 -4.70
C THR A 151 -23.79 -39.71 -3.55
N ILE A 152 -23.41 -39.43 -2.29
CA ILE A 152 -24.24 -39.70 -1.11
C ILE A 152 -25.59 -38.96 -1.20
N VAL A 153 -25.59 -37.71 -1.66
CA VAL A 153 -26.82 -36.92 -1.83
C VAL A 153 -27.71 -37.50 -2.92
N LYS A 154 -27.14 -37.97 -4.04
CA LYS A 154 -27.92 -38.61 -5.11
C LYS A 154 -28.54 -39.92 -4.64
N GLU A 155 -27.79 -40.75 -3.90
CA GLU A 155 -28.27 -42.04 -3.39
C GLU A 155 -29.36 -41.89 -2.31
N ASN A 156 -29.34 -40.80 -1.53
CA ASN A 156 -30.34 -40.54 -0.49
C ASN A 156 -31.56 -39.73 -0.95
N LYS A 157 -31.61 -39.25 -2.20
CA LYS A 157 -32.78 -38.55 -2.79
C LYS A 157 -33.76 -39.52 -3.48
N GLY A 158 -33.92 -40.72 -2.92
CA GLY A 158 -35.02 -41.63 -3.27
C GLY A 158 -36.39 -41.03 -2.99
#